data_AF-A0A383AH71-F1
#
_entry.id   AF-A0A383AH71-F1
#
_cell.length_a   1.000
_cell.length_b   1.000
_cell.length_c   1.000
_cell.angle_alpha   90.00
_cell.angle_beta   90.00
_cell.angle_gamma   90.00
#
_symmetry.space_group_name_H-M   'P 1'
#
loop_
_entity.id
_entity.type
_entity.pdbx_description
1 polymer ?
#
loop_
_entity_poly.entity_id
_entity_poly.type
_entity_poly.pdbx_seq_one_letter_code
_entity_poly.pdbx_strand_id
1 'polypeptide(L)'
;ALSPADSGLCRELVSGCVRWRRLLDWLIERATKGRKQKPAVREILRLGLYQIFFLNRIPEHAIVDESVRLAKTESCLGQAGFINAMMRRFIREREPIFRDLSGLQEERPALGQSHPDWLFKQWEQRWGREKTIRLMEWNNQPAPTCARINHLATDSERLKERWEEEGVETTPIDCDWAKPNSLFHLRKHQPLDSLGSFRDGLFYVQDPSSLMSVALLDPQPGQAVLDLCAAPGGKTCLIAERMNNNGQLTA
;
A
#
# COMPACT_ATOMS: atom_id res chain seq x y z
N ALA A 1 7.23 -13.11 -18.22
CA ALA A 1 6.35 -12.42 -17.26
C ALA A 1 6.43 -13.15 -15.93
N LEU A 2 6.30 -12.45 -14.79
CA LEU A 2 6.27 -13.08 -13.47
C LEU A 2 4.99 -13.90 -13.28
N SER A 3 5.04 -14.96 -12.47
CA SER A 3 3.81 -15.65 -12.03
C SER A 3 2.97 -14.72 -11.15
N PRO A 4 1.64 -14.96 -10.98
CA PRO A 4 0.82 -14.16 -10.08
C PRO A 4 1.36 -14.11 -8.64
N ALA A 5 1.90 -15.23 -8.15
CA ALA A 5 2.51 -15.31 -6.83
C ALA A 5 3.78 -14.43 -6.74
N ASP A 6 4.66 -14.50 -7.74
CA ASP A 6 5.89 -13.70 -7.77
C ASP A 6 5.60 -12.20 -7.96
N SER A 7 4.58 -11.86 -8.75
CA SER A 7 4.13 -10.48 -8.93
C SER A 7 3.60 -9.90 -7.61
N GLY A 8 2.79 -10.67 -6.89
CA GLY A 8 2.31 -10.31 -5.55
C GLY A 8 3.45 -10.09 -4.56
N LEU A 9 4.41 -11.03 -4.50
CA LEU A 9 5.58 -10.91 -3.64
C LEU A 9 6.45 -9.70 -4.02
N CYS A 10 6.71 -9.47 -5.31
CA CYS A 10 7.47 -8.31 -5.78
C CYS A 10 6.82 -6.99 -5.34
N ARG A 11 5.50 -6.85 -5.51
CA ARG A 11 4.76 -5.66 -5.05
C ARG A 11 4.84 -5.48 -3.54
N GLU A 12 4.75 -6.56 -2.78
CA GLU A 12 4.87 -6.55 -1.32
C GLU A 12 6.27 -6.10 -0.88
N LEU A 13 7.32 -6.65 -1.49
CA LEU A 13 8.71 -6.28 -1.19
C LEU A 13 9.00 -4.81 -1.51
N VAL A 14 8.58 -4.34 -2.69
CA VAL A 14 8.78 -2.94 -3.11
C VAL A 14 8.02 -1.99 -2.19
N SER A 15 6.72 -2.22 -2.00
CA SER A 15 5.88 -1.35 -1.16
C SER A 15 6.35 -1.36 0.29
N GLY A 16 6.69 -2.54 0.80
CA GLY A 16 7.22 -2.74 2.15
C GLY A 16 8.55 -2.04 2.40
N CYS A 17 9.50 -2.17 1.49
CA CYS A 17 10.80 -1.50 1.59
C CYS A 17 10.67 0.02 1.51
N VAL A 18 9.74 0.55 0.69
CA VAL A 18 9.47 1.99 0.63
C VAL A 18 8.81 2.48 1.92
N ARG A 19 7.78 1.77 2.39
CA ARG A 19 7.05 2.09 3.63
C ARG A 19 7.97 2.11 4.84
N TRP A 20 8.81 1.09 4.99
CA TRP A 20 9.71 0.93 6.12
C TRP A 20 11.15 1.43 5.88
N ARG A 21 11.38 2.20 4.81
CA ARG A 21 12.73 2.57 4.35
C ARG A 21 13.57 3.21 5.43
N ARG A 22 13.00 4.15 6.19
CA ARG A 22 13.71 4.90 7.22
C ARG A 22 14.15 4.00 8.37
N LEU A 23 13.28 3.07 8.78
CA LEU A 23 13.61 2.11 9.82
C LEU A 23 14.67 1.09 9.35
N LEU A 24 14.50 0.54 8.15
CA LEU A 24 15.46 -0.39 7.54
C LEU A 24 16.83 0.27 7.39
N ASP A 25 16.88 1.54 6.97
CA ASP A 25 18.12 2.30 6.87
C ASP A 25 18.80 2.50 8.21
N TRP A 26 18.04 2.82 9.26
CA TRP A 26 18.59 2.94 10.61
C TRP A 26 19.17 1.62 11.13
N LEU A 27 18.51 0.48 10.85
CA LEU A 27 19.03 -0.84 11.21
C LEU A 27 20.36 -1.13 10.49
N ILE A 28 20.44 -0.83 9.19
CA ILE A 28 21.67 -0.98 8.40
C ILE A 28 22.78 -0.09 8.97
N GLU A 29 22.49 1.17 9.26
CA GLU A 29 23.46 2.14 9.79
C GLU A 29 23.99 1.71 11.17
N ARG A 30 23.10 1.26 12.06
CA ARG A 30 23.46 0.70 13.39
C ARG A 30 24.37 -0.51 13.26
N ALA A 31 24.02 -1.46 12.38
CA ALA A 31 24.78 -2.70 12.21
C ALA A 31 26.14 -2.48 11.54
N THR A 32 26.25 -1.49 10.65
CA THR A 32 27.47 -1.15 9.90
C THR A 32 28.32 -0.06 10.54
N LYS A 33 27.89 0.47 11.70
CA LYS A 33 28.54 1.60 12.40
C LYS A 33 28.71 2.82 11.47
N GLY A 34 27.70 3.11 10.65
CA GLY A 34 27.68 4.24 9.72
C GLY A 34 28.56 4.08 8.47
N ARG A 35 29.14 2.91 8.21
CA ARG A 35 29.90 2.69 6.97
C ARG A 35 28.97 2.75 5.77
N LYS A 36 29.30 3.60 4.79
CA LYS A 36 28.53 3.77 3.56
C LYS A 36 28.59 2.50 2.71
N GLN A 37 27.45 2.14 2.14
CA GLN A 37 27.31 1.02 1.21
C GLN A 37 27.11 1.53 -0.21
N LYS A 38 27.46 0.70 -1.20
CA LYS A 38 27.05 0.96 -2.58
C LYS A 38 25.52 0.96 -2.66
N PRO A 39 24.90 1.76 -3.56
CA PRO A 39 23.44 1.83 -3.69
C PRO A 39 22.77 0.45 -3.83
N ALA A 40 23.27 -0.40 -4.74
CA ALA A 40 22.74 -1.75 -4.95
C ALA A 40 22.80 -2.62 -3.68
N VAL A 41 23.92 -2.59 -2.95
CA VAL A 41 24.05 -3.33 -1.68
C VAL A 41 23.05 -2.83 -0.65
N ARG A 42 22.81 -1.50 -0.58
CA ARG A 42 21.84 -0.94 0.36
C ARG A 42 20.43 -1.42 0.05
N GLU A 43 20.03 -1.50 -1.22
CA GLU A 43 18.72 -2.04 -1.61
C GLU A 43 18.61 -3.55 -1.33
N ILE A 44 19.64 -4.34 -1.60
CA ILE A 44 19.67 -5.77 -1.25
C ILE A 44 19.50 -5.97 0.26
N LEU A 45 20.20 -5.17 1.07
CA LEU A 45 20.05 -5.22 2.52
C LEU A 45 18.62 -4.84 2.94
N ARG A 46 18.03 -3.78 2.38
CA ARG A 46 16.64 -3.40 2.69
C ARG A 46 15.65 -4.53 2.36
N LEU A 47 15.77 -5.14 1.18
CA LEU A 47 14.95 -6.29 0.78
C LEU A 47 15.10 -7.45 1.76
N GLY A 48 16.33 -7.81 2.13
CA GLY A 48 16.59 -8.89 3.07
C GLY A 48 16.06 -8.60 4.48
N LEU A 49 16.30 -7.40 5.01
CA LEU A 49 15.79 -7.00 6.32
C LEU A 49 14.26 -6.92 6.34
N TYR A 50 13.63 -6.42 5.26
CA TYR A 50 12.18 -6.39 5.17
C TYR A 50 11.60 -7.81 5.26
N GLN A 51 12.19 -8.75 4.53
CA GLN A 51 11.79 -10.16 4.61
C GLN A 51 12.00 -10.74 6.01
N ILE A 52 13.12 -10.46 6.68
CA ILE A 52 13.41 -10.98 8.03
C ILE A 52 12.44 -10.47 9.10
N PHE A 53 12.10 -9.18 9.05
CA PHE A 53 11.35 -8.52 10.14
C PHE A 53 9.85 -8.38 9.90
N PHE A 54 9.40 -8.41 8.64
CA PHE A 54 8.00 -8.15 8.31
C PHE A 54 7.31 -9.31 7.59
N LEU A 55 8.04 -10.31 7.09
CA LEU A 55 7.46 -11.45 6.39
C LEU A 55 7.74 -12.78 7.10
N ASN A 56 6.68 -13.46 7.56
CA ASN A 56 6.81 -14.69 8.35
C ASN A 56 6.83 -15.97 7.49
N ARG A 57 6.59 -15.87 6.18
CA ARG A 57 6.39 -17.03 5.30
C ARG A 57 7.60 -17.40 4.44
N ILE A 58 8.66 -16.59 4.46
CA ILE A 58 9.85 -16.81 3.63
C ILE A 58 10.90 -17.54 4.47
N PRO A 59 11.37 -18.73 4.06
CA PRO A 59 12.40 -19.44 4.79
C PRO A 59 13.70 -18.64 4.92
N GLU A 60 14.31 -18.65 6.11
CA GLU A 60 15.52 -17.87 6.41
C GLU A 60 16.68 -18.15 5.45
N HIS A 61 16.89 -19.41 5.07
CA HIS A 61 17.92 -19.79 4.10
C HIS A 61 17.67 -19.18 2.72
N ALA A 62 16.40 -19.11 2.28
CA ALA A 62 16.03 -18.52 1.00
C ALA A 62 16.30 -17.01 0.97
N ILE A 63 16.04 -16.30 2.07
CA ILE A 63 16.36 -14.86 2.19
C ILE A 63 17.87 -14.63 2.00
N VAL A 64 18.70 -15.44 2.66
CA VAL A 64 20.16 -15.34 2.59
C VAL A 64 20.65 -15.64 1.18
N ASP A 65 20.23 -16.78 0.61
CA ASP A 65 20.70 -17.25 -0.69
C ASP A 65 20.28 -16.30 -1.82
N GLU A 66 19.04 -15.80 -1.81
CA GLU A 66 18.56 -14.86 -2.81
C GLU A 66 19.25 -13.49 -2.69
N SER A 67 19.49 -13.01 -1.46
CA SER A 67 20.25 -11.76 -1.25
C SER A 67 21.68 -11.86 -1.78
N VAL A 68 22.33 -13.02 -1.62
CA VAL A 68 23.66 -13.29 -2.17
C VAL A 68 23.61 -13.41 -3.70
N ARG A 69 22.57 -14.02 -4.25
CA ARG A 69 22.35 -14.13 -5.70
C ARG A 69 22.17 -12.76 -6.34
N LEU A 70 21.36 -11.89 -5.74
CA LEU A 70 21.19 -10.49 -6.19
C LEU A 70 22.52 -9.75 -6.24
N ALA A 71 23.43 -10.01 -5.29
CA ALA A 71 24.75 -9.40 -5.31
C ALA A 71 25.57 -9.78 -6.56
N LYS A 72 25.35 -10.98 -7.11
CA LYS A 72 25.97 -11.43 -8.35
C LYS A 72 25.39 -10.69 -9.55
N THR A 73 24.06 -10.61 -9.62
CA THR A 73 23.33 -9.94 -10.70
C THR A 73 23.64 -8.45 -10.77
N GLU A 74 23.72 -7.78 -9.61
CA GLU A 74 23.99 -6.34 -9.49
C GLU A 74 25.49 -5.98 -9.56
N SER A 75 26.34 -6.89 -10.06
CA SER A 75 27.79 -6.67 -10.21
C SER A 75 28.50 -6.23 -8.90
N CYS A 76 28.00 -6.68 -7.74
CA CYS A 76 28.59 -6.41 -6.43
C CYS A 76 29.11 -7.68 -5.71
N LEU A 77 29.59 -8.65 -6.49
CA LEU A 77 30.16 -9.94 -6.03
C LEU A 77 31.16 -9.82 -4.87
N GLY A 78 32.05 -8.82 -4.89
CA GLY A 78 33.01 -8.59 -3.80
C GLY A 78 32.38 -8.29 -2.44
N GLN A 79 31.08 -7.97 -2.40
CA GLN A 79 30.30 -7.70 -1.20
C GLN A 79 29.32 -8.84 -0.85
N ALA A 80 29.29 -9.93 -1.63
CA ALA A 80 28.41 -11.07 -1.40
C ALA A 80 28.65 -11.71 -0.02
N GLY A 81 29.92 -11.89 0.38
CA GLY A 81 30.27 -12.40 1.72
C GLY A 81 29.79 -11.49 2.84
N PHE A 82 29.85 -10.17 2.64
CA PHE A 82 29.34 -9.18 3.58
C PHE A 82 27.81 -9.25 3.68
N ILE A 83 27.09 -9.29 2.56
CA ILE A 83 25.62 -9.42 2.53
C ILE A 83 25.19 -10.71 3.26
N ASN A 84 25.83 -11.85 2.96
CA ASN A 84 25.58 -13.12 3.65
C ASN A 84 25.78 -13.00 5.16
N ALA A 85 26.90 -12.41 5.59
CA ALA A 85 27.19 -12.23 7.01
C ALA A 85 26.17 -11.32 7.70
N MET A 86 25.72 -10.24 7.03
CA MET A 86 24.70 -9.33 7.55
C MET A 86 23.34 -10.02 7.68
N MET A 87 22.87 -10.75 6.65
CA MET A 87 21.59 -11.47 6.73
C MET A 87 21.59 -12.49 7.87
N ARG A 88 22.65 -13.31 7.96
CA ARG A 88 22.81 -14.30 9.05
C ARG A 88 22.86 -13.66 10.43
N ARG A 89 23.50 -12.49 10.54
CA ARG A 89 23.52 -11.70 11.77
C ARG A 89 22.11 -11.26 12.16
N PHE A 90 21.36 -10.65 11.24
CA PHE A 90 20.01 -10.14 11.53
C PHE A 90 19.02 -11.26 11.85
N ILE A 91 19.16 -12.43 11.23
CA ILE A 91 18.36 -13.62 11.58
C ILE A 91 18.66 -14.05 13.02
N ARG A 92 19.94 -14.21 13.38
CA ARG A 92 20.35 -14.61 14.75
C ARG A 92 19.97 -13.57 15.81
N GLU A 93 19.99 -12.29 15.45
CA GLU A 93 19.69 -11.16 16.34
C GLU A 93 18.24 -10.67 16.18
N ARG A 94 17.35 -11.44 15.53
CA ARG A 94 15.98 -11.00 15.21
C ARG A 94 15.17 -10.65 16.46
N GLU A 95 15.07 -11.58 17.41
CA GLU A 95 14.30 -11.42 18.65
C GLU A 95 14.80 -10.27 19.54
N PRO A 96 16.10 -10.09 19.80
CA PRO A 96 16.57 -8.91 20.55
C PRO A 96 16.32 -7.60 19.78
N ILE A 97 16.54 -7.57 18.46
CA ILE A 97 16.26 -6.37 17.65
C ILE A 97 14.76 -6.04 17.70
N PHE A 98 13.88 -7.04 17.61
CA PHE A 98 12.44 -6.81 17.68
C PHE A 98 12.01 -6.17 19.01
N ARG A 99 12.62 -6.58 20.13
CA ARG A 99 12.39 -5.92 21.44
C ARG A 99 12.89 -4.47 21.45
N ASP A 100 14.07 -4.21 20.89
CA ASP A 100 14.59 -2.84 20.76
C ASP A 100 13.67 -1.96 19.90
N LEU A 101 13.02 -2.52 18.87
CA LEU A 101 12.11 -1.79 17.99
C LEU A 101 10.87 -1.29 18.74
N SER A 102 10.33 -2.07 19.68
CA SER A 102 9.22 -1.62 20.53
C SER A 102 9.61 -0.42 21.39
N GLY A 103 10.78 -0.46 22.05
CA GLY A 103 11.29 0.69 22.80
C GLY A 103 11.55 1.92 21.90
N LEU A 104 12.05 1.69 20.68
CA LEU A 104 12.28 2.74 19.70
C LEU A 104 10.97 3.44 19.27
N GLN A 105 9.88 2.69 19.15
CA GLN A 105 8.55 3.25 18.82
C GLN A 105 8.01 4.15 19.93
N GLU A 106 8.35 3.88 21.18
CA GLU A 106 7.97 4.73 22.32
C GLU A 106 8.85 5.98 22.42
N GLU A 107 10.17 5.79 22.39
CA GLU A 107 11.17 6.87 22.55
C GLU A 107 11.23 7.78 21.32
N ARG A 108 11.18 7.20 20.12
CA ARG A 108 11.38 7.88 18.83
C ARG A 108 10.33 7.40 17.80
N PRO A 109 9.03 7.71 18.02
CA PRO A 109 7.92 7.16 17.23
C PRO A 109 8.05 7.42 15.73
N ALA A 110 8.53 8.60 15.32
CA ALA A 110 8.77 8.91 13.90
C ALA A 110 9.74 7.91 13.25
N LEU A 111 10.84 7.58 13.93
CA LEU A 111 11.81 6.60 13.43
C LEU A 111 11.26 5.17 13.49
N GLY A 112 10.68 4.80 14.64
CA GLY A 112 10.12 3.47 14.87
C GLY A 112 8.96 3.11 13.94
N GLN A 113 8.20 4.10 13.47
CA GLN A 113 7.13 3.95 12.48
C GLN A 113 7.57 4.38 11.06
N SER A 114 8.86 4.62 10.80
CA SER A 114 9.37 4.96 9.46
C SER A 114 8.77 6.23 8.79
N HIS A 115 8.42 7.24 9.58
CA HIS A 115 7.96 8.55 9.11
C HIS A 115 9.05 9.62 9.25
N PRO A 116 9.09 10.69 8.43
CA PRO A 116 10.04 11.80 8.61
C PRO A 116 9.82 12.60 9.90
N ASP A 117 10.90 13.10 10.53
CA ASP A 117 10.80 13.83 11.80
C ASP A 117 9.99 15.13 11.67
N TRP A 118 10.13 15.82 10.54
CA TRP A 118 9.41 17.06 10.29
C TRP A 118 7.89 16.82 10.23
N LEU A 119 7.45 15.70 9.66
CA LEU A 119 6.05 15.35 9.50
C LEU A 119 5.44 14.97 10.85
N PHE A 120 6.15 14.16 11.63
CA PHE A 120 5.76 13.83 12.99
C PHE A 120 5.58 15.09 13.85
N LYS A 121 6.54 16.02 13.83
CA LYS A 121 6.44 17.27 14.59
C LYS A 121 5.23 18.11 14.20
N GLN A 122 4.93 18.23 12.91
CA GLN A 122 3.76 18.96 12.42
C GLN A 122 2.44 18.32 12.88
N TRP A 123 2.34 16.99 12.78
CA TRP A 123 1.16 16.25 13.22
C TRP A 123 0.99 16.26 14.73
N GLU A 124 2.08 16.11 15.50
CA GLU A 124 2.06 16.16 16.96
C GLU A 124 1.59 17.54 17.45
N GLN A 125 2.05 18.62 16.82
CA GLN A 125 1.57 19.98 17.13
C GLN A 125 0.09 20.17 16.81
N ARG A 126 -0.41 19.56 15.73
CA ARG A 126 -1.79 19.75 15.26
C ARG A 126 -2.81 18.87 15.98
N TRP A 127 -2.45 17.62 16.27
CA TRP A 127 -3.39 16.59 16.73
C TRP A 127 -3.00 15.95 18.06
N GLY A 128 -1.84 16.29 18.61
CA GLY A 128 -1.28 15.66 19.81
C GLY A 128 -0.56 14.35 19.53
N ARG A 129 0.28 13.93 20.48
CA ARG A 129 1.17 12.78 20.35
C ARG A 129 0.43 11.47 20.10
N GLU A 130 -0.57 11.16 20.92
CA GLU A 130 -1.29 9.88 20.85
C GLU A 130 -1.98 9.67 19.49
N LYS A 131 -2.73 10.67 19.01
CA LYS A 131 -3.40 10.60 17.70
C LYS A 131 -2.40 10.49 16.55
N THR A 132 -1.26 11.17 16.67
CA THR A 132 -0.20 11.11 15.66
C THR A 132 0.43 9.72 15.59
N ILE A 133 0.68 9.08 16.72
CA ILE A 133 1.20 7.70 16.76
C ILE A 133 0.21 6.74 16.11
N ARG A 134 -1.08 6.80 16.48
CA ARG A 134 -2.12 5.96 15.87
C ARG A 134 -2.22 6.17 14.35
N LEU A 135 -2.09 7.41 13.88
CA LEU A 135 -2.09 7.71 12.44
C LEU A 135 -0.89 7.08 11.73
N MET A 136 0.30 7.16 12.31
CA MET A 136 1.51 6.56 11.71
C MET A 136 1.44 5.04 11.68
N GLU A 137 0.89 4.42 12.73
CA GLU A 137 0.62 2.98 12.77
C GLU A 137 -0.36 2.58 11.67
N TRP A 138 -1.44 3.35 11.49
CA TRP A 138 -2.41 3.13 10.42
C TRP A 138 -1.82 3.30 9.02
N ASN A 139 -1.02 4.35 8.78
CA ASN A 139 -0.34 4.58 7.50
C ASN A 139 0.56 3.40 7.07
N ASN A 140 1.08 2.65 8.04
CA ASN A 140 1.93 1.50 7.80
C ASN A 140 1.16 0.20 7.55
N GLN A 141 -0.17 0.21 7.59
CA GLN A 141 -0.99 -0.94 7.24
C GLN A 141 -1.11 -1.07 5.71
N PRO A 142 -1.32 -2.29 5.19
CA PRO A 142 -1.69 -2.48 3.79
C PRO A 142 -2.98 -1.71 3.47
N ALA A 143 -2.98 -0.94 2.38
CA ALA A 143 -4.16 -0.20 1.94
C ALA A 143 -5.24 -1.18 1.44
N PRO A 144 -6.49 -1.08 1.93
CA PRO A 144 -7.57 -1.94 1.46
C PRO A 144 -7.98 -1.57 0.03
N THR A 145 -8.25 -2.57 -0.81
CA THR A 145 -8.87 -2.34 -2.11
C THR A 145 -10.34 -2.02 -1.91
N CYS A 146 -10.78 -0.85 -2.37
CA CYS A 146 -12.16 -0.40 -2.29
C CYS A 146 -12.76 -0.30 -3.68
N ALA A 147 -13.95 -0.87 -3.87
CA ALA A 147 -14.69 -0.85 -5.11
C ALA A 147 -15.96 0.01 -4.94
N ARG A 148 -16.15 0.94 -5.87
CA ARG A 148 -17.37 1.72 -6.02
C ARG A 148 -18.17 1.18 -7.19
N ILE A 149 -19.44 0.85 -6.95
CA ILE A 149 -20.35 0.41 -8.01
C ILE A 149 -20.52 1.52 -9.04
N ASN A 150 -20.54 1.14 -10.33
CA ASN A 150 -20.97 2.01 -11.41
C ASN A 150 -22.49 1.83 -11.62
N HIS A 151 -23.28 2.72 -11.04
CA HIS A 151 -24.75 2.66 -11.11
C HIS A 151 -25.33 2.94 -12.50
N LEU A 152 -24.51 3.42 -13.45
CA LEU A 152 -24.91 3.51 -14.85
C LEU A 152 -24.87 2.15 -15.57
N ALA A 153 -24.13 1.18 -15.03
CA ALA A 153 -23.90 -0.13 -15.66
C ALA A 153 -24.58 -1.30 -14.93
N THR A 154 -24.67 -1.25 -13.60
CA THR A 154 -25.23 -2.33 -12.78
C THR A 154 -25.79 -1.81 -11.46
N ASP A 155 -26.49 -2.68 -10.74
CA ASP A 155 -26.85 -2.48 -9.33
C ASP A 155 -26.01 -3.37 -8.40
N SER A 156 -26.20 -3.21 -7.09
CA SER A 156 -25.45 -3.93 -6.06
C SER A 156 -25.75 -5.42 -6.00
N GLU A 157 -26.96 -5.86 -6.33
CA GLU A 157 -27.33 -7.27 -6.21
C GLU A 157 -26.66 -8.06 -7.34
N ARG A 158 -26.82 -7.59 -8.58
CA ARG A 158 -26.19 -8.18 -9.76
C ARG A 158 -24.67 -8.21 -9.69
N LEU A 159 -24.06 -7.14 -9.16
CA LEU A 159 -22.61 -7.09 -9.03
C LEU A 159 -22.10 -8.08 -7.96
N LYS A 160 -22.84 -8.28 -6.87
CA LYS A 160 -22.48 -9.27 -5.84
C LYS A 160 -22.56 -10.69 -6.39
N GLU A 161 -23.63 -11.03 -7.12
CA GLU A 161 -23.74 -12.33 -7.80
C GLU A 161 -22.55 -12.55 -8.75
N ARG A 162 -22.19 -11.53 -9.52
CA ARG A 162 -21.03 -11.59 -10.41
C ARG A 162 -19.71 -11.78 -9.66
N TRP A 163 -19.54 -11.09 -8.54
CA TRP A 163 -18.36 -11.26 -7.68
C TRP A 163 -18.28 -12.66 -7.06
N GLU A 164 -19.41 -13.26 -6.69
CA GLU A 164 -19.44 -14.64 -6.21
C GLU A 164 -18.98 -15.63 -7.28
N GLU A 165 -19.45 -15.48 -8.53
CA GLU A 165 -18.98 -16.27 -9.68
C GLU A 165 -17.48 -16.11 -9.93
N GLU A 166 -16.95 -14.90 -9.73
CA GLU A 166 -15.54 -14.56 -9.90
C GLU A 166 -14.67 -14.92 -8.69
N GLY A 167 -15.26 -15.44 -7.60
CA GLY A 167 -14.57 -15.80 -6.37
C GLY A 167 -14.05 -14.60 -5.57
N VAL A 168 -14.71 -13.45 -5.68
CA VAL A 168 -14.38 -12.20 -4.99
C VAL A 168 -15.15 -12.13 -3.67
N GLU A 169 -14.43 -12.01 -2.56
CA GLU A 169 -15.03 -11.85 -1.22
C GLU A 169 -15.13 -10.35 -0.91
N THR A 170 -16.32 -9.86 -0.58
CA THR A 170 -16.56 -8.43 -0.31
C THR A 170 -17.21 -8.16 1.03
N THR A 171 -16.96 -6.97 1.58
CA THR A 171 -17.69 -6.44 2.74
C THR A 171 -18.15 -5.02 2.44
N PRO A 172 -19.42 -4.67 2.71
CA PRO A 172 -19.93 -3.32 2.45
C PRO A 172 -19.17 -2.28 3.28
N ILE A 173 -19.05 -1.08 2.72
CA ILE A 173 -18.53 0.11 3.40
C ILE A 173 -19.71 1.07 3.57
N ASP A 174 -20.02 1.40 4.81
CA ASP A 174 -21.02 2.40 5.13
C ASP A 174 -20.34 3.75 5.39
N CYS A 175 -20.81 4.78 4.68
CA CYS A 175 -20.36 6.16 4.90
C CYS A 175 -21.44 7.15 4.44
N ASP A 176 -21.63 8.21 5.23
CA ASP A 176 -22.74 9.15 5.08
C ASP A 176 -22.76 9.91 3.74
N TRP A 177 -21.63 9.94 3.03
CA TRP A 177 -21.47 10.66 1.76
C TRP A 177 -21.53 9.75 0.53
N ALA A 178 -21.74 8.45 0.71
CA ALA A 178 -21.99 7.51 -0.38
C ALA A 178 -23.45 7.05 -0.38
N LYS A 179 -23.95 6.64 -1.55
CA LYS A 179 -25.22 5.92 -1.62
C LYS A 179 -25.07 4.59 -0.84
N PRO A 180 -26.09 4.15 -0.08
CA PRO A 180 -26.08 2.82 0.53
C PRO A 180 -25.77 1.73 -0.49
N ASN A 181 -25.09 0.66 -0.06
CA ASN A 181 -24.72 -0.47 -0.92
C ASN A 181 -23.95 -0.09 -2.21
N SER A 182 -23.17 0.99 -2.18
CA SER A 182 -22.43 1.45 -3.36
C SER A 182 -20.92 1.34 -3.24
N LEU A 183 -20.43 0.96 -2.05
CA LEU A 183 -19.01 0.81 -1.75
C LEU A 183 -18.75 -0.51 -1.04
N PHE A 184 -17.66 -1.18 -1.43
CA PHE A 184 -17.26 -2.47 -0.89
C PHE A 184 -15.75 -2.55 -0.72
N HIS A 185 -15.28 -3.13 0.38
CA HIS A 185 -13.92 -3.64 0.44
C HIS A 185 -13.85 -4.96 -0.31
N LEU A 186 -12.90 -5.09 -1.22
CA LEU A 186 -12.55 -6.37 -1.84
C LEU A 186 -11.56 -7.08 -0.92
N ARG A 187 -12.05 -7.98 -0.06
CA ARG A 187 -11.25 -8.68 0.96
C ARG A 187 -10.32 -9.72 0.34
N LYS A 188 -10.76 -10.33 -0.75
CA LYS A 188 -10.01 -11.31 -1.53
C LYS A 188 -10.49 -11.24 -2.97
N HIS A 189 -9.56 -11.13 -3.90
CA HIS A 189 -9.85 -11.07 -5.32
C HIS A 189 -8.63 -11.52 -6.12
N GLN A 190 -8.87 -11.99 -7.35
CA GLN A 190 -7.82 -12.13 -8.35
C GLN A 190 -7.31 -10.75 -8.81
N PRO A 191 -6.19 -10.64 -9.54
CA PRO A 191 -5.80 -9.37 -10.16
C PRO A 191 -6.99 -8.68 -10.84
N LEU A 192 -7.16 -7.38 -10.62
CA LEU A 192 -8.38 -6.67 -11.03
C LEU A 192 -8.63 -6.77 -12.54
N ASP A 193 -7.57 -6.76 -13.33
CA ASP A 193 -7.58 -6.90 -14.79
C ASP A 193 -8.05 -8.27 -15.28
N SER A 194 -8.02 -9.31 -14.43
CA SER A 194 -8.59 -10.63 -14.77
C SER A 194 -10.10 -10.71 -14.54
N LEU A 195 -10.66 -9.84 -13.70
CA LEU A 195 -12.10 -9.83 -13.39
C LEU A 195 -12.90 -9.34 -14.60
N GLY A 196 -13.94 -10.09 -14.98
CA GLY A 196 -14.87 -9.66 -16.03
C GLY A 196 -15.63 -8.42 -15.59
N SER A 197 -16.14 -8.42 -14.36
CA SER A 197 -16.85 -7.29 -13.75
C SER A 197 -16.06 -5.97 -13.75
N PHE A 198 -14.73 -6.04 -13.63
CA PHE A 198 -13.87 -4.86 -13.72
C PHE A 198 -13.70 -4.38 -15.17
N ARG A 199 -13.44 -5.31 -16.10
CA ARG A 199 -13.26 -5.00 -17.53
C ARG A 199 -14.55 -4.48 -18.18
N ASP A 200 -15.69 -4.97 -17.73
CA ASP A 200 -17.02 -4.54 -18.17
C ASP A 200 -17.43 -3.18 -17.55
N GLY A 201 -16.59 -2.60 -16.68
CA GLY A 201 -16.82 -1.29 -16.07
C GLY A 201 -17.96 -1.27 -15.04
N LEU A 202 -18.28 -2.42 -14.43
CA LEU A 202 -19.37 -2.55 -13.46
C LEU A 202 -19.02 -1.89 -12.11
N PHE A 203 -17.73 -1.71 -11.84
CA PHE A 203 -17.24 -0.97 -10.68
C PHE A 203 -15.92 -0.26 -10.99
N TYR A 204 -15.55 0.69 -10.14
CA TYR A 204 -14.30 1.43 -10.20
C TYR A 204 -13.55 1.29 -8.87
N VAL A 205 -12.22 1.11 -8.90
CA VAL A 205 -11.42 1.07 -7.67
C VAL A 205 -11.17 2.48 -7.16
N GLN A 206 -11.78 2.83 -6.03
CA GLN A 206 -11.75 4.19 -5.51
C GLN A 206 -11.77 4.20 -3.98
N ASP A 207 -10.95 5.07 -3.39
CA ASP A 207 -10.98 5.31 -1.95
C ASP A 207 -12.30 5.98 -1.52
N PRO A 208 -12.95 5.52 -0.43
CA PRO A 208 -14.19 6.09 0.07
C PRO A 208 -14.14 7.61 0.30
N SER A 209 -13.00 8.14 0.78
CA SER A 209 -12.87 9.58 1.06
C SER A 209 -12.98 10.44 -0.21
N SER A 210 -12.62 9.90 -1.38
CA SER A 210 -12.70 10.64 -2.63
C SER A 210 -14.14 10.95 -3.05
N LEU A 211 -15.11 10.14 -2.61
CA LEU A 211 -16.53 10.35 -2.94
C LEU A 211 -17.09 11.60 -2.27
N MET A 212 -16.57 11.97 -1.08
CA MET A 212 -17.03 13.13 -0.32
C MET A 212 -17.01 14.41 -1.15
N SER A 213 -15.93 14.62 -1.92
CA SER A 213 -15.81 15.82 -2.77
C SER A 213 -16.91 15.93 -3.81
N VAL A 214 -17.34 14.82 -4.41
CA VAL A 214 -18.44 14.81 -5.39
C VAL A 214 -19.79 14.90 -4.70
N ALA A 215 -19.94 14.31 -3.52
CA ALA A 215 -21.15 14.45 -2.71
C ALA A 215 -21.39 15.91 -2.30
N LEU A 216 -20.32 16.64 -1.93
CA LEU A 216 -20.39 18.07 -1.61
C LEU A 216 -20.62 18.96 -2.84
N LEU A 217 -20.10 18.55 -4.01
CA LEU A 217 -20.34 19.26 -5.28
C LEU A 217 -21.80 19.14 -5.73
N ASP A 218 -22.44 18.00 -5.45
CA ASP A 218 -23.84 17.68 -5.79
C ASP A 218 -24.24 18.00 -7.24
N PRO A 219 -23.53 17.45 -8.25
CA PRO A 219 -23.78 17.78 -9.65
C PRO A 219 -25.13 17.21 -10.10
N GLN A 220 -25.91 18.06 -10.78
CA GLN A 220 -27.27 17.73 -11.22
C GLN A 220 -27.31 17.37 -12.72
N PRO A 221 -28.23 16.50 -13.15
CA PRO A 221 -28.48 16.24 -14.57
C PRO A 221 -28.69 17.54 -15.37
N GLY A 222 -28.07 17.62 -16.54
CA GLY A 222 -28.16 18.75 -17.48
C GLY A 222 -27.15 19.87 -17.25
N GLN A 223 -26.40 19.84 -16.14
CA GLN A 223 -25.38 20.86 -15.85
C GLN A 223 -24.12 20.69 -16.73
N ALA A 224 -23.33 21.77 -16.82
CA ALA A 224 -21.97 21.74 -17.33
C ALA A 224 -20.99 21.78 -16.16
N VAL A 225 -20.13 20.77 -16.04
CA VAL A 225 -19.17 20.61 -14.94
C VAL A 225 -17.74 20.49 -15.48
N LEU A 226 -16.79 21.12 -14.81
CA LEU A 226 -15.35 21.04 -15.10
C LEU A 226 -14.62 20.32 -13.95
N ASP A 227 -13.93 19.23 -14.26
CA ASP A 227 -13.02 18.52 -13.37
C ASP A 227 -11.57 18.82 -13.76
N LEU A 228 -11.01 19.91 -13.21
CA LEU A 228 -9.73 20.50 -13.64
C LEU A 228 -8.52 19.55 -13.46
N CYS A 229 -8.62 18.56 -12.57
CA CYS A 229 -7.55 17.61 -12.25
C CYS A 229 -8.06 16.17 -12.33
N ALA A 230 -8.73 15.86 -13.45
CA ALA A 230 -9.53 14.66 -13.59
C ALA A 230 -8.74 13.35 -13.45
N ALA A 231 -7.52 13.26 -14.00
CA ALA A 231 -6.77 12.00 -14.07
C ALA A 231 -6.54 11.38 -12.66
N PRO A 232 -6.80 10.06 -12.47
CA PRO A 232 -7.14 9.03 -13.47
C PRO A 232 -8.64 8.87 -13.80
N GLY A 233 -9.50 9.80 -13.37
CA GLY A 233 -10.90 9.90 -13.81
C GLY A 233 -11.94 9.44 -12.79
N GLY A 234 -11.54 8.95 -11.62
CA GLY A 234 -12.48 8.36 -10.65
C GLY A 234 -13.56 9.33 -10.15
N LYS A 235 -13.25 10.62 -9.99
CA LYS A 235 -14.23 11.66 -9.62
C LYS A 235 -15.08 12.07 -10.82
N THR A 236 -14.46 12.26 -11.98
CA THR A 236 -15.12 12.52 -13.26
C THR A 236 -16.20 11.49 -13.56
N CYS A 237 -15.89 10.19 -13.46
CA CYS A 237 -16.88 9.12 -13.66
C CYS A 237 -18.00 9.15 -12.63
N LEU A 238 -17.70 9.50 -11.37
CA LEU A 238 -18.72 9.63 -10.32
C LEU A 238 -19.62 10.86 -10.54
N ILE A 239 -19.08 11.96 -11.05
CA ILE A 239 -19.84 13.14 -11.46
C ILE A 239 -20.81 12.76 -12.59
N ALA A 240 -20.32 12.06 -13.63
CA ALA A 240 -21.16 11.57 -14.72
C ALA A 240 -22.28 10.64 -14.22
N GLU A 241 -21.98 9.75 -13.28
CA GLU A 241 -22.97 8.89 -12.64
C GLU A 241 -24.03 9.70 -11.86
N ARG A 242 -23.62 10.70 -11.07
CA ARG A 242 -24.53 11.59 -10.33
C ARG A 242 -25.44 12.40 -11.25
N MET A 243 -24.92 12.81 -12.40
CA MET A 243 -25.65 13.50 -13.44
C MET A 243 -26.50 12.57 -14.33
N ASN A 244 -26.55 11.26 -14.03
CA ASN A 244 -27.23 10.23 -14.85
C ASN A 244 -26.81 10.28 -16.33
N ASN A 245 -25.51 10.53 -16.58
CA ASN A 245 -24.94 10.70 -17.91
C ASN A 245 -25.64 11.75 -18.78
N ASN A 246 -26.22 12.79 -18.15
CA ASN A 246 -26.94 13.88 -18.79
C ASN A 246 -26.30 15.23 -18.44
N GLY A 247 -25.84 15.97 -19.44
CA GLY A 247 -25.15 17.27 -19.27
C GLY A 247 -23.84 17.34 -20.05
N GLN A 248 -22.93 18.21 -19.62
CA GLN A 248 -21.59 18.36 -20.19
C GLN A 248 -20.53 18.20 -19.09
N LEU A 249 -19.51 17.41 -19.35
CA LEU A 249 -18.39 17.20 -18.43
C LEU A 249 -17.08 17.44 -19.17
N THR A 250 -16.31 18.41 -18.69
CA THR A 250 -14.96 18.71 -19.18
C THR A 250 -13.96 18.23 -18.14
N ALA A 251 -12.89 17.55 -18.57
CA ALA A 251 -11.93 16.86 -17.72
C ALA A 251 -10.50 17.03 -18.24
#